data_AF-A0A2H0BKT8-F1
#
_entry.id   AF-A0A2H0BKT8-F1
#
_cell.length_a   1.000
_cell.length_b   1.000
_cell.length_c   1.000
_cell.angle_alpha   90.00
_cell.angle_beta   90.00
_cell.angle_gamma   90.00
#
_symmetry.space_group_name_H-M   'P 1'
#
loop_
_entity.id
_entity.type
_entity.pdbx_description
1 polymer ?
#
loop_
_entity_poly.entity_id
_entity_poly.type
_entity_poly.pdbx_seq_one_letter_code
_entity_poly.pdbx_strand_id
1 'polypeptide(L)'
;MLVRKQILLEKKQALELEELALLAGVSMSEVYRRIFDEGVKIQKKRVAKGGNKKLGGAEFMLQQAGKAVAGPGDSEYDKYAYDL
;
A
#
# COMPACT_ATOMS: atom_id res chain seq x y z
N MET A 1 -9.38 -15.00 -20.53
CA MET A 1 -8.61 -16.22 -20.27
C MET A 1 -8.62 -16.49 -18.76
N LEU A 2 -9.07 -17.66 -18.31
CA LEU A 2 -9.08 -18.01 -16.88
C LEU A 2 -7.67 -18.47 -16.46
N VAL A 3 -7.03 -17.73 -15.56
CA VAL A 3 -5.73 -18.11 -14.99
C VAL A 3 -5.97 -19.06 -13.82
N ARG A 4 -5.48 -20.29 -13.94
CA ARG A 4 -5.53 -21.29 -12.87
C ARG A 4 -4.19 -21.32 -12.14
N LYS A 5 -4.24 -21.36 -10.81
CA LYS A 5 -3.06 -21.52 -9.95
C LYS A 5 -3.33 -22.61 -8.92
N GLN A 6 -2.30 -23.37 -8.59
CA GLN A 6 -2.32 -24.32 -7.48
C GLN A 6 -1.86 -23.60 -6.21
N ILE A 7 -2.48 -23.93 -5.09
CA ILE A 7 -2.22 -23.31 -3.79
C ILE A 7 -1.98 -24.43 -2.80
N LEU A 8 -0.86 -24.32 -2.07
CA LEU A 8 -0.55 -25.22 -0.96
C LEU A 8 -1.21 -24.66 0.30
N LEU A 9 -2.01 -25.49 0.95
CA LEU A 9 -2.68 -25.17 2.21
C LEU A 9 -2.22 -26.15 3.27
N GLU A 10 -2.21 -25.69 4.52
CA GLU A 10 -2.05 -26.58 5.66
C GLU A 10 -3.27 -27.50 5.78
N LYS A 11 -3.08 -28.69 6.35
CA LYS A 11 -4.15 -29.69 6.50
C LYS A 11 -5.36 -29.12 7.24
N LYS A 12 -5.14 -28.32 8.28
CA LYS A 12 -6.20 -27.67 9.05
C LYS A 12 -7.01 -26.70 8.19
N GLN A 13 -6.34 -25.86 7.41
CA GLN A 13 -6.98 -24.89 6.52
C GLN A 13 -7.80 -25.56 5.42
N ALA A 14 -7.30 -26.69 4.89
CA ALA A 14 -8.03 -27.46 3.88
C ALA A 14 -9.35 -28.00 4.43
N LEU A 15 -9.35 -28.54 5.67
CA LEU A 15 -10.55 -29.05 6.33
C LEU A 15 -11.57 -27.93 6.61
N GLU A 16 -11.12 -26.81 7.17
CA GLU A 16 -11.98 -25.65 7.42
C GLU A 16 -12.63 -25.14 6.11
N LEU A 17 -11.87 -25.11 5.02
CA LEU A 17 -12.36 -24.66 3.72
C LEU A 17 -13.37 -25.65 3.11
N GLU A 18 -13.18 -26.95 3.35
CA GLU A 18 -14.10 -28.01 2.93
C GLU A 18 -15.42 -27.94 3.69
N GLU A 19 -15.39 -27.74 5.01
CA GLU A 19 -16.59 -27.56 5.84
C GLU A 19 -17.40 -26.34 5.39
N LEU A 20 -16.74 -25.20 5.13
CA LEU A 20 -17.39 -23.99 4.62
C LEU A 20 -18.01 -24.21 3.24
N ALA A 21 -17.35 -24.98 2.37
CA ALA A 21 -17.85 -25.32 1.05
C ALA A 21 -19.11 -26.20 1.13
N LEU A 22 -19.09 -27.19 2.03
CA LEU A 22 -20.23 -28.05 2.33
C LEU A 22 -21.43 -27.25 2.85
N LEU A 23 -21.23 -26.37 3.83
CA LEU A 23 -22.29 -25.53 4.40
C LEU A 23 -22.91 -24.58 3.37
N ALA A 24 -22.08 -24.03 2.47
CA ALA A 24 -22.53 -23.11 1.45
C ALA A 24 -23.07 -23.79 0.18
N GLY A 25 -22.95 -25.12 0.05
CA GLY A 25 -23.37 -25.88 -1.13
C GLY A 25 -22.59 -25.51 -2.40
N VAL A 26 -21.34 -25.06 -2.27
CA VAL A 26 -20.51 -24.61 -3.41
C VAL A 26 -19.14 -25.31 -3.38
N SER A 27 -18.39 -25.20 -4.48
CA SER A 27 -17.03 -25.78 -4.53
C SER A 27 -16.03 -25.03 -3.64
N MET A 28 -15.04 -25.75 -3.11
CA MET A 28 -13.91 -25.19 -2.35
C MET A 28 -13.22 -24.02 -3.10
N SER A 29 -13.01 -24.16 -4.41
CA SER A 29 -12.40 -23.11 -5.22
C SER A 29 -13.24 -21.83 -5.26
N GLU A 30 -14.56 -21.95 -5.18
CA GLU A 30 -15.45 -20.80 -5.14
C GLU A 30 -15.43 -20.10 -3.80
N VAL A 31 -15.44 -20.87 -2.70
CA VAL A 31 -15.26 -20.33 -1.34
C VAL A 31 -13.94 -19.56 -1.26
N TYR A 32 -12.85 -20.18 -1.73
CA TYR A 32 -11.54 -19.54 -1.71
C TYR A 32 -11.52 -18.22 -2.50
N ARG A 33 -12.15 -18.18 -3.69
CA ARG A 33 -12.27 -16.94 -4.48
C ARG A 33 -13.00 -15.84 -3.71
N ARG A 34 -14.11 -16.17 -3.03
CA ARG A 34 -14.88 -15.20 -2.24
C ARG A 34 -14.03 -14.63 -1.08
N ILE A 35 -13.36 -15.51 -0.33
CA ILE A 35 -12.45 -15.11 0.77
C ILE A 35 -11.32 -14.22 0.24
N PHE A 36 -10.72 -14.60 -0.88
CA PHE A 36 -9.63 -13.85 -1.49
C PHE A 36 -10.08 -12.45 -1.92
N ASP A 37 -11.23 -12.34 -2.59
CA ASP A 37 -11.79 -11.06 -3.05
C ASP A 37 -12.09 -10.11 -1.88
N GLU A 38 -12.63 -10.63 -0.78
CA GLU A 38 -12.85 -9.85 0.44
C GLU A 38 -11.53 -9.40 1.08
N GLY A 39 -10.55 -10.31 1.17
CA GLY A 39 -9.21 -10.00 1.67
C GLY A 39 -8.54 -8.88 0.87
N VAL A 40 -8.63 -8.93 -0.47
CA VAL A 40 -8.13 -7.88 -1.36
C VAL A 40 -8.86 -6.56 -1.15
N LYS A 41 -10.19 -6.57 -1.00
CA LYS A 41 -10.97 -5.34 -0.72
C LYS A 41 -10.57 -4.71 0.62
N ILE A 42 -10.38 -5.51 1.66
CA ILE A 42 -9.96 -5.04 2.98
C ILE A 42 -8.55 -4.45 2.90
N GLN A 43 -7.61 -5.14 2.24
CA GLN A 43 -6.26 -4.63 2.05
C GLN A 43 -6.25 -3.33 1.24
N LYS A 44 -6.98 -3.24 0.12
CA LYS A 44 -7.09 -2.01 -0.66
C LYS A 44 -7.64 -0.84 0.16
N LYS A 45 -8.66 -1.07 0.99
CA LYS A 45 -9.19 -0.05 1.92
C LYS A 45 -8.14 0.39 2.95
N ARG A 46 -7.32 -0.53 3.45
CA ARG A 46 -6.22 -0.21 4.37
C ARG A 46 -5.09 0.56 3.69
N VAL A 47 -4.71 0.20 2.47
CA VAL A 47 -3.71 0.93 1.68
C VAL A 47 -4.20 2.36 1.37
N ALA A 48 -5.48 2.50 0.98
CA ALA A 48 -6.08 3.81 0.75
C ALA A 48 -6.12 4.69 2.02
N LYS A 49 -6.32 4.09 3.20
CA LYS A 49 -6.32 4.82 4.49
C LYS A 49 -4.93 5.03 5.09
N GLY A 50 -3.95 4.19 4.75
CA GLY A 50 -2.57 4.25 5.25
C GLY A 50 -1.61 5.00 4.33
N GLY A 51 -2.12 5.57 3.24
CA GLY A 51 -1.35 6.40 2.32
C GLY A 51 -1.08 7.80 2.87
N ASN A 52 -0.40 7.91 4.01
CA ASN A 52 0.57 9.00 4.10
C ASN A 52 1.58 8.69 2.99
N LYS A 53 1.37 9.26 1.79
CA LYS A 53 2.37 9.26 0.73
C LYS A 53 3.66 9.68 1.43
N LYS A 54 4.61 8.76 1.56
CA LYS A 54 5.99 9.15 1.85
C LYS A 54 6.34 10.08 0.70
N LEU A 55 6.34 11.38 0.96
CA LEU A 55 6.72 12.37 -0.02
C LEU A 55 8.04 11.89 -0.60
N GLY A 56 8.09 11.69 -1.91
CA GLY A 56 9.37 11.37 -2.56
C GLY A 56 10.38 12.48 -2.24
N GLY A 57 11.68 12.20 -2.31
CA GLY A 57 12.70 13.21 -2.01
C GLY A 57 12.46 14.54 -2.74
N ALA A 58 12.01 14.47 -4.00
CA ALA A 58 11.63 15.64 -4.80
C ALA A 58 10.38 16.38 -4.26
N GLU A 59 9.33 15.65 -3.84
CA GLU A 59 8.11 16.25 -3.29
C GLU A 59 8.37 16.93 -1.94
N PHE A 60 9.25 16.35 -1.12
CA PHE A 60 9.69 16.95 0.14
C PHE A 60 10.47 18.25 -0.09
N MET A 61 11.40 18.26 -1.05
CA MET A 61 12.18 19.45 -1.39
C MET A 61 11.30 20.60 -1.90
N LEU A 62 10.30 20.30 -2.75
CA LEU A 62 9.34 21.30 -3.23
C LEU A 62 8.47 21.86 -2.08
N GLN A 63 8.08 21.00 -1.13
CA GLN A 63 7.34 21.45 0.04
C GLN A 63 8.17 22.40 0.93
N GLN A 64 9.47 22.13 1.09
CA GLN A 64 10.37 23.01 1.83
C GLN A 64 10.62 24.32 1.08
N ALA A 65 10.80 24.28 -0.24
CA ALA A 65 10.95 25.46 -1.08
C ALA A 65 9.74 26.40 -0.99
N GLY A 66 8.52 25.85 -0.94
CA GLY A 66 7.29 26.65 -0.75
C GLY A 66 7.14 27.28 0.65
N LYS A 67 7.91 26.80 1.63
CA LYS A 67 8.00 27.37 3.00
C LYS A 67 9.21 28.27 3.19
N ALA A 68 10.07 28.40 2.17
CA ALA A 68 11.19 29.31 2.22
C ALA A 68 10.63 30.73 2.31
N VAL A 69 10.83 31.35 3.47
CA VAL A 69 10.56 32.78 3.65
C VAL A 69 11.62 33.52 2.86
N ALA A 70 11.23 34.56 2.10
CA ALA A 70 12.19 35.47 1.52
C ALA A 70 12.98 36.10 2.67
N GLY A 71 14.20 35.61 2.89
CA GLY A 71 15.12 36.21 3.84
C GLY A 71 15.40 37.66 3.41
N PRO A 72 15.74 38.56 4.35
CA PRO A 72 16.36 39.82 3.95
C PRO A 72 17.59 39.42 3.15
N GLY A 73 17.63 39.78 1.86
CA GLY A 73 18.66 39.34 0.90
C GLY A 73 20.04 39.95 1.16
N ASP A 74 20.42 40.08 2.42
CA ASP A 74 21.63 40.72 2.95
C ASP A 74 22.02 40.07 4.30
N SER A 75 21.90 38.75 4.44
CA SER A 75 22.50 38.08 5.61
C SER A 75 24.02 38.04 5.43
N GLU A 76 24.80 38.35 6.49
CA GLU A 76 26.27 38.28 6.42
C GLU A 76 26.80 36.90 5.98
N TYR A 77 25.97 35.86 6.15
CA TYR A 77 26.26 34.49 5.73
C TYR A 77 26.15 34.27 4.22
N ASP A 78 25.38 35.08 3.48
CA ASP A 78 25.27 34.96 2.01
C ASP A 78 26.53 35.44 1.28
N LYS A 79 27.36 36.26 1.93
CA LYS A 79 28.64 36.75 1.36
C LYS A 79 29.64 35.63 1.11
N TYR A 80 29.57 34.55 1.88
CA TYR A 80 30.52 33.44 1.80
C TYR A 80 30.00 32.27 0.94
N ALA A 81 28.76 32.34 0.44
CA ALA A 81 28.14 31.26 -0.31
C ALA A 81 28.62 31.15 -1.77
N TYR A 82 29.25 32.21 -2.31
CA TYR A 82 29.70 32.28 -3.71
C TYR A 82 31.21 32.51 -3.88
N ASP A 83 32.00 32.34 -2.82
CA ASP A 83 33.46 32.49 -2.86
C ASP A 83 34.16 31.10 -2.89
N LEU A 84 33.80 30.28 -3.89
CA LEU A 84 34.39 28.97 -4.19
C LEU A 84 34.74 28.86 -5.68
#